data_AF-A0A5C8JG14-F1
#
_entry.id   AF-A0A5C8JG14-F1
#
_cell.length_a   1.000
_cell.length_b   1.000
_cell.length_c   1.000
_cell.angle_alpha   90.00
_cell.angle_beta   90.00
_cell.angle_gamma   90.00
#
_symmetry.space_group_name_H-M   'P 1'
#
loop_
_entity.id
_entity.type
_entity.pdbx_description
1 polymer ?
#
loop_
_entity_poly.entity_id
_entity_poly.type
_entity_poly.pdbx_seq_one_letter_code
_entity_poly.pdbx_strand_id
1 'polypeptide(L)'
;MDDQTTRPYGSRFAAVAMAGGGVLYSVAGAFYWAMFPDEVSETAANADVAASALGAWRVETLLFALAHLLLLPAMAGLMVAVGRRKRLVATVGGAFVVPALYFSAVHLWYYNAFFGALAGGGVTADAARPVVDALDNDPLVVASFLVWILGWLIGLLILAFGAWRARLVSLWVPLVLTAGMVLEAVSSGLAPKLVVSALMAAGLVGLARGLRPSRVESVSVAGR
;
A
#
# COMPACT_ATOMS: atom_id res chain seq x y z
N MET A 1 24.71 3.13 -30.37
CA MET A 1 24.65 3.40 -28.92
C MET A 1 23.61 2.44 -28.35
N ASP A 2 24.08 1.37 -27.71
CA ASP A 2 23.26 0.24 -27.31
C ASP A 2 22.35 0.58 -26.14
N ASP A 3 21.06 0.63 -26.42
CA ASP A 3 19.95 0.90 -25.50
C ASP A 3 19.58 -0.34 -24.63
N GLN A 4 20.50 -1.31 -24.52
CA GLN A 4 20.25 -2.65 -23.96
C GLN A 4 20.78 -2.87 -22.53
N THR A 5 21.71 -2.05 -22.05
CA THR A 5 22.41 -2.34 -20.77
C THR A 5 21.66 -1.84 -19.52
N THR A 6 20.70 -0.91 -19.65
CA THR A 6 19.99 -0.31 -18.50
C THR A 6 18.61 -0.95 -18.21
N ARG A 7 18.09 -1.80 -19.08
CA ARG A 7 16.69 -2.27 -19.03
C ARG A 7 16.32 -3.39 -18.05
N PRO A 8 17.19 -4.35 -17.63
CA PRO A 8 16.75 -5.48 -16.80
C PRO A 8 16.70 -5.17 -15.30
N TYR A 9 17.41 -4.14 -14.83
CA TYR A 9 17.47 -3.82 -13.39
C TYR A 9 16.18 -3.17 -12.88
N GLY A 10 15.55 -2.30 -13.68
CA GLY A 10 14.33 -1.59 -13.28
C GLY A 10 13.14 -2.51 -13.03
N SER A 11 12.92 -3.53 -13.88
CA SER A 11 11.79 -4.46 -13.71
C SER A 11 11.99 -5.41 -12.54
N ARG A 12 13.23 -5.89 -12.32
CA ARG A 12 13.58 -6.72 -11.16
C ARG A 12 13.42 -5.95 -9.86
N PHE A 13 13.93 -4.72 -9.82
CA PHE A 13 13.77 -3.84 -8.65
C PHE A 13 12.29 -3.58 -8.36
N ALA A 14 11.49 -3.21 -9.36
CA ALA A 14 10.05 -3.01 -9.17
C ALA A 14 9.33 -4.27 -8.71
N ALA A 15 9.70 -5.45 -9.20
CA ALA A 15 9.13 -6.72 -8.74
C ALA A 15 9.49 -7.02 -7.28
N VAL A 16 10.75 -6.79 -6.87
CA VAL A 16 11.19 -6.96 -5.48
C VAL A 16 10.50 -5.95 -4.58
N ALA A 17 10.43 -4.69 -4.99
CA ALA A 17 9.75 -3.63 -4.26
C ALA A 17 8.24 -3.91 -4.12
N MET A 18 7.59 -4.44 -5.16
CA MET A 18 6.18 -4.85 -5.12
C MET A 18 5.94 -5.99 -4.14
N ALA A 19 6.75 -7.05 -4.21
CA ALA A 19 6.62 -8.19 -3.32
C ALA A 19 6.97 -7.81 -1.87
N GLY A 20 8.11 -7.15 -1.66
CA GLY A 20 8.57 -6.71 -0.35
C GLY A 20 7.65 -5.67 0.28
N GLY A 21 7.28 -4.64 -0.47
CA GLY A 21 6.34 -3.60 -0.02
C GLY A 21 4.95 -4.16 0.28
N GLY A 22 4.46 -5.10 -0.54
CA GLY A 22 3.18 -5.75 -0.30
C GLY A 22 3.17 -6.67 0.91
N VAL A 23 4.21 -7.48 1.11
CA VAL A 23 4.36 -8.29 2.33
C VAL A 23 4.48 -7.38 3.55
N LEU A 24 5.29 -6.32 3.47
CA LEU A 24 5.50 -5.41 4.59
C LEU A 24 4.23 -4.64 4.96
N TYR A 25 3.47 -4.17 3.96
CA TYR A 25 2.16 -3.53 4.16
C TYR A 25 1.19 -4.48 4.87
N SER A 26 1.12 -5.73 4.43
CA SER A 26 0.26 -6.75 5.04
C SER A 26 0.70 -7.13 6.46
N VAL A 27 2.00 -7.23 6.71
CA VAL A 27 2.53 -7.46 8.06
C VAL A 27 2.21 -6.26 8.96
N ALA A 28 2.38 -5.03 8.48
CA ALA A 28 2.03 -3.81 9.21
C ALA A 28 0.54 -3.79 9.59
N GLY A 29 -0.34 -4.08 8.62
CA GLY A 29 -1.78 -4.17 8.87
C GLY A 29 -2.15 -5.26 9.86
N ALA A 30 -1.63 -6.48 9.69
CA ALA A 30 -1.86 -7.57 10.63
C ALA A 30 -1.34 -7.25 12.04
N PHE A 31 -0.17 -6.62 12.12
CA PHE A 31 0.44 -6.19 13.37
C PHE A 31 -0.39 -5.13 14.09
N TYR A 32 -0.86 -4.11 13.36
CA TYR A 32 -1.75 -3.07 13.90
C TYR A 32 -2.97 -3.70 14.54
N TRP A 33 -3.71 -4.53 13.81
CA TRP A 33 -4.94 -5.14 14.32
C TRP A 33 -4.72 -6.14 15.45
N ALA A 34 -3.55 -6.79 15.50
CA ALA A 34 -3.20 -7.70 16.59
C ALA A 34 -2.84 -6.95 17.88
N MET A 35 -2.22 -5.78 17.77
CA MET A 35 -1.79 -4.97 18.92
C MET A 35 -2.88 -4.01 19.39
N PHE A 36 -3.76 -3.58 18.49
CA PHE A 36 -4.80 -2.58 18.71
C PHE A 36 -6.15 -3.10 18.19
N PRO A 37 -6.70 -4.18 18.80
CA PRO A 37 -7.90 -4.85 18.30
C PRO A 37 -9.19 -4.06 18.52
N ASP A 38 -9.18 -3.12 19.47
CA ASP A 38 -10.33 -2.27 19.77
C ASP A 38 -10.45 -1.19 18.69
N GLU A 39 -11.59 -1.17 18.01
CA GLU A 39 -11.89 -0.11 17.05
C GLU A 39 -11.97 1.22 17.78
N VAL A 40 -11.01 2.08 17.50
CA VAL A 40 -11.01 3.45 17.99
C VAL A 40 -11.99 4.24 17.12
N SER A 41 -13.24 4.35 17.58
CA SER A 41 -14.28 5.15 16.92
C SER A 41 -14.04 6.66 17.03
N GLU A 42 -13.21 7.08 17.98
CA GLU A 42 -12.85 8.48 18.24
C GLU A 42 -11.36 8.73 17.97
N THR A 43 -11.04 9.52 16.96
CA THR A 43 -9.67 9.80 16.53
C THR A 43 -8.73 10.22 17.66
N ALA A 44 -9.18 11.07 18.60
CA ALA A 44 -8.35 11.57 19.70
C ALA A 44 -7.91 10.47 20.68
N ALA A 45 -8.69 9.39 20.81
CA ALA A 45 -8.35 8.25 21.66
C ALA A 45 -7.10 7.49 21.19
N ASN A 46 -6.62 7.73 19.96
CA ASN A 46 -5.34 7.20 19.50
C ASN A 46 -4.14 7.71 20.32
N ALA A 47 -4.24 8.86 21.01
CA ALA A 47 -3.19 9.30 21.94
C ALA A 47 -3.02 8.31 23.11
N ASP A 48 -4.12 7.85 23.69
CA ASP A 48 -4.12 6.92 24.82
C ASP A 48 -3.78 5.49 24.36
N VAL A 49 -4.29 5.06 23.21
CA VAL A 49 -3.92 3.78 22.60
C VAL A 49 -2.42 3.73 22.31
N ALA A 50 -1.86 4.78 21.70
CA ALA A 50 -0.43 4.89 21.47
C ALA A 50 0.35 4.91 22.81
N ALA A 51 -0.16 5.56 23.85
CA ALA A 51 0.49 5.56 25.16
C ALA A 51 0.52 4.18 25.81
N SER A 52 -0.52 3.36 25.63
CA SER A 52 -0.61 2.01 26.19
C SER A 52 0.47 1.05 25.66
N ALA A 53 0.93 1.27 24.42
CA ALA A 53 1.94 0.44 23.77
C ALA A 53 2.82 1.24 22.80
N LEU A 54 3.46 2.30 23.29
CA LEU A 54 4.20 3.28 22.46
C LEU A 54 5.27 2.65 21.57
N GLY A 55 5.95 1.61 22.06
CA GLY A 55 6.92 0.85 21.25
C GLY A 55 6.27 0.17 20.05
N ALA A 56 5.14 -0.50 20.24
CA ALA A 56 4.39 -1.16 19.16
C ALA A 56 3.86 -0.13 18.16
N TRP A 57 3.32 0.99 18.64
CA TRP A 57 2.83 2.08 17.80
C TRP A 57 3.93 2.61 16.86
N ARG A 58 5.13 2.88 17.40
CA ARG A 58 6.28 3.33 16.59
C ARG A 58 6.76 2.29 15.59
N VAL A 59 6.77 1.02 15.98
CA VAL A 59 7.12 -0.09 15.08
C VAL A 59 6.14 -0.17 13.92
N GLU A 60 4.83 -0.14 14.20
CA GLU A 60 3.78 -0.11 13.19
C GLU A 60 3.98 1.07 12.21
N THR A 61 4.28 2.26 12.75
CA THR A 61 4.49 3.46 11.94
C THR A 61 5.66 3.27 10.98
N LEU A 62 6.77 2.69 11.46
CA LEU A 62 7.96 2.40 10.64
C LEU A 62 7.68 1.32 9.60
N LEU A 63 6.92 0.28 9.93
CA LEU A 63 6.56 -0.78 9.00
C LEU A 63 5.73 -0.21 7.84
N PHE A 64 4.71 0.61 8.12
CA PHE A 64 3.96 1.30 7.07
C PHE A 64 4.82 2.30 6.30
N ALA A 65 5.72 3.05 6.94
CA ALA A 65 6.60 4.00 6.24
C ALA A 65 7.46 3.30 5.19
N LEU A 66 8.08 2.19 5.59
CA LEU A 66 8.89 1.36 4.72
C LEU A 66 8.06 0.69 3.63
N ALA A 67 6.84 0.23 3.95
CA ALA A 67 5.93 -0.34 2.97
C ALA A 67 5.57 0.66 1.87
N HIS A 68 5.16 1.88 2.23
CA HIS A 68 4.82 2.94 1.28
C HIS A 68 6.04 3.37 0.44
N LEU A 69 7.22 3.45 1.06
CA LEU A 69 8.47 3.75 0.35
C LEU A 69 8.78 2.71 -0.73
N LEU A 70 8.54 1.42 -0.47
CA LEU A 70 8.71 0.35 -1.46
C LEU A 70 7.58 0.32 -2.50
N LEU A 71 6.36 0.67 -2.12
CA LEU A 71 5.21 0.65 -3.04
C LEU A 71 5.30 1.75 -4.12
N LEU A 72 5.95 2.88 -3.86
CA LEU A 72 6.18 3.93 -4.86
C LEU A 72 6.92 3.43 -6.13
N PRO A 73 8.16 2.90 -6.03
CA PRO A 73 8.85 2.36 -7.20
C PRO A 73 8.16 1.10 -7.75
N ALA A 74 7.47 0.33 -6.91
CA ALA A 74 6.68 -0.81 -7.36
C ALA A 74 5.54 -0.39 -8.31
N MET A 75 4.77 0.63 -7.93
CA MET A 75 3.68 1.17 -8.76
C MET A 75 4.21 1.85 -10.01
N ALA A 76 5.32 2.59 -9.94
CA ALA A 76 5.97 3.16 -11.12
C ALA A 76 6.38 2.05 -12.12
N GLY A 77 6.99 0.96 -11.64
CA GLY A 77 7.33 -0.18 -12.48
C GLY A 77 6.11 -0.88 -13.08
N LEU A 78 5.03 -1.00 -12.31
CA LEU A 78 3.76 -1.54 -12.79
C LEU A 78 3.14 -0.66 -13.88
N MET A 79 3.10 0.65 -13.67
CA MET A 79 2.62 1.62 -14.67
C MET A 79 3.40 1.51 -15.98
N VAL A 80 4.73 1.44 -15.92
CA VAL A 80 5.57 1.26 -17.12
C VAL A 80 5.26 -0.07 -17.81
N ALA A 81 5.17 -1.17 -17.05
CA ALA A 81 4.89 -2.50 -17.61
C ALA A 81 3.51 -2.57 -18.28
N VAL A 82 2.46 -2.06 -17.62
CA VAL A 82 1.11 -1.97 -18.17
C VAL A 82 1.09 -1.02 -19.37
N GLY A 83 1.75 0.13 -19.27
CA GLY A 83 1.78 1.19 -20.27
C GLY A 83 2.39 0.76 -21.61
N ARG A 84 3.29 -0.23 -21.61
CA ARG A 84 3.80 -0.84 -22.86
C ARG A 84 2.71 -1.43 -23.74
N ARG A 85 1.60 -1.90 -23.16
CA ARG A 85 0.46 -2.52 -23.88
C ARG A 85 -0.84 -1.73 -23.77
N LYS A 86 -1.02 -0.95 -22.70
CA LYS A 86 -2.27 -0.27 -22.32
C LYS A 86 -1.98 1.11 -21.70
N ARG A 87 -1.47 2.05 -22.52
CA ARG A 87 -1.05 3.40 -22.09
C ARG A 87 -2.12 4.13 -21.29
N LEU A 88 -3.35 4.24 -21.81
CA LEU A 88 -4.44 4.96 -21.12
C LEU A 88 -4.73 4.39 -19.72
N VAL A 89 -4.77 3.06 -19.58
CA VAL A 89 -5.03 2.40 -18.29
C VAL A 89 -3.90 2.69 -17.31
N ALA A 90 -2.64 2.65 -17.77
CA ALA A 90 -1.48 2.99 -16.94
C ALA A 90 -1.48 4.46 -16.52
N THR A 91 -1.85 5.38 -17.41
CA THR A 91 -1.94 6.81 -17.11
C THR A 91 -3.05 7.09 -16.10
N VAL A 92 -4.26 6.56 -16.30
CA VAL A 92 -5.39 6.77 -15.39
C VAL A 92 -5.08 6.14 -14.04
N GLY A 93 -4.69 4.86 -14.00
CA GLY A 93 -4.35 4.19 -12.74
C GLY A 93 -3.19 4.87 -12.01
N GLY A 94 -2.19 5.34 -12.76
CA GLY A 94 -1.07 6.13 -12.23
C GLY A 94 -1.48 7.47 -11.63
N ALA A 95 -2.39 8.19 -12.29
CA ALA A 95 -2.93 9.47 -11.82
C ALA A 95 -3.71 9.34 -10.50
N PHE A 96 -4.26 8.16 -10.21
CA PHE A 96 -4.89 7.87 -8.92
C PHE A 96 -3.87 7.38 -7.88
N VAL A 97 -3.05 6.37 -8.20
CA VAL A 97 -2.22 5.69 -7.20
C VAL A 97 -1.03 6.52 -6.73
N VAL A 98 -0.44 7.35 -7.58
CA VAL A 98 0.77 8.12 -7.23
C VAL A 98 0.44 9.23 -6.21
N PRO A 99 -0.57 10.09 -6.44
CA PRO A 99 -0.99 11.03 -5.41
C PRO A 99 -1.46 10.31 -4.14
N ALA A 100 -2.16 9.18 -4.26
CA ALA A 100 -2.60 8.43 -3.10
C ALA A 100 -1.46 7.93 -2.22
N LEU A 101 -0.39 7.39 -2.81
CA LEU A 101 0.79 6.96 -2.07
C LEU A 101 1.52 8.14 -1.39
N TYR A 102 1.54 9.30 -2.05
CA TYR A 102 2.04 10.54 -1.42
C TYR A 102 1.20 10.93 -0.20
N PHE A 103 -0.13 11.05 -0.37
CA PHE A 103 -1.04 11.40 0.72
C PHE A 103 -1.09 10.33 1.82
N SER A 104 -0.81 9.07 1.49
CA SER A 104 -0.62 8.01 2.48
C SER A 104 0.58 8.28 3.38
N ALA A 105 1.72 8.66 2.80
CA ALA A 105 2.90 9.01 3.58
C ALA A 105 2.64 10.25 4.44
N VAL A 106 1.95 11.26 3.88
CA VAL A 106 1.51 12.44 4.64
C VAL A 106 0.64 12.01 5.82
N HIS A 107 -0.40 11.21 5.60
CA HIS A 107 -1.27 10.72 6.65
C HIS A 107 -0.49 9.95 7.73
N LEU A 108 0.42 9.07 7.34
CA LEU A 108 1.25 8.31 8.29
C LEU A 108 2.03 9.22 9.25
N TRP A 109 2.58 10.34 8.76
CA TRP A 109 3.29 11.31 9.59
C TRP A 109 2.36 12.21 10.40
N TYR A 110 1.28 12.69 9.78
CA TYR A 110 0.32 13.57 10.45
C TYR A 110 -0.56 12.86 11.46
N TYR A 111 -0.69 11.54 11.36
CA TYR A 111 -1.55 10.73 12.21
C TYR A 111 -0.72 9.85 13.15
N ASN A 112 -0.08 8.81 12.62
CA ASN A 112 0.61 7.83 13.45
C ASN A 112 1.82 8.43 14.18
N ALA A 113 2.67 9.19 13.49
CA ALA A 113 3.81 9.83 14.16
C ALA A 113 3.35 10.95 15.13
N PHE A 114 2.29 11.69 14.78
CA PHE A 114 1.69 12.71 15.65
C PHE A 114 1.17 12.12 16.96
N PHE A 115 0.31 11.10 16.91
CA PHE A 115 -0.20 10.45 18.12
C PHE A 115 0.90 9.76 18.92
N GLY A 116 1.89 9.17 18.26
CA GLY A 116 3.07 8.63 18.94
C GLY A 116 3.92 9.70 19.64
N ALA A 117 3.97 10.92 19.11
CA ALA A 117 4.65 12.05 19.75
C ALA A 117 3.86 12.60 20.95
N LEU A 118 2.54 12.75 20.80
CA LEU A 118 1.64 13.14 21.90
C LEU A 118 1.73 12.16 23.07
N ALA A 119 1.60 10.86 22.79
CA ALA A 119 1.73 9.78 23.76
C ALA A 119 3.10 9.80 24.46
N GLY A 120 4.19 9.96 23.69
CA GLY A 120 5.54 10.06 24.23
C GLY A 120 5.77 11.30 25.10
N GLY A 121 4.99 12.36 24.89
CA GLY A 121 4.97 13.57 25.72
C GLY A 121 4.00 13.53 26.90
N GLY A 122 3.26 12.43 27.08
CA GLY A 122 2.25 12.29 28.13
C GLY A 122 0.97 13.10 27.90
N VAL A 123 0.68 13.48 26.65
CA VAL A 123 -0.57 14.15 26.29
C VAL A 123 -1.68 13.10 26.19
N THR A 124 -2.75 13.30 26.94
CA THR A 124 -3.93 12.41 26.95
C THR A 124 -4.86 12.69 25.78
N ALA A 125 -5.76 11.75 25.48
CA ALA A 125 -6.82 11.94 24.48
C ALA A 125 -7.66 13.19 24.76
N ASP A 126 -8.09 13.43 26.00
CA ASP A 126 -8.88 14.60 26.37
C ASP A 126 -8.16 15.93 26.10
N ALA A 127 -6.84 15.98 26.31
CA ALA A 127 -6.03 17.15 26.02
C ALA A 127 -5.79 17.37 24.52
N ALA A 128 -5.70 16.28 23.74
CA ALA A 128 -5.52 16.34 22.29
C ALA A 128 -6.82 16.61 21.52
N ARG A 129 -7.99 16.24 22.09
CA ARG A 129 -9.31 16.25 21.44
C ARG A 129 -9.64 17.57 20.73
N PRO A 130 -9.48 18.77 21.31
CA PRO A 130 -9.85 20.01 20.61
C PRO A 130 -9.09 20.24 19.30
N VAL A 131 -7.82 19.81 19.24
CA VAL A 131 -6.99 19.93 18.05
C VAL A 131 -7.36 18.85 17.03
N VAL A 132 -7.58 17.62 17.49
CA VAL A 132 -7.96 16.49 16.64
C VAL A 132 -9.34 16.72 16.01
N ASP A 133 -10.33 17.17 16.80
CA ASP A 133 -11.67 17.50 16.29
C ASP A 133 -11.61 18.62 15.25
N ALA A 134 -10.74 19.62 15.44
CA ALA A 134 -10.55 20.67 14.46
C ALA A 134 -9.95 20.15 13.15
N LEU A 135 -9.01 19.20 13.21
CA LEU A 135 -8.44 18.55 12.03
C LEU A 135 -9.44 17.64 11.32
N ASP A 136 -10.20 16.84 12.05
CA ASP A 136 -11.18 15.90 11.48
C ASP A 136 -12.34 16.63 10.76
N ASN A 137 -12.65 17.85 11.19
CA ASN A 137 -13.66 18.70 10.55
C ASN A 137 -13.08 19.65 9.50
N ASP A 138 -11.76 19.70 9.31
CA ASP A 138 -11.12 20.56 8.32
C ASP A 138 -11.31 19.99 6.91
N PRO A 139 -11.91 20.74 5.96
CA PRO A 139 -12.19 20.24 4.61
C PRO A 139 -10.94 19.80 3.85
N LEU A 140 -9.80 20.43 4.08
CA LEU A 140 -8.55 20.09 3.40
C LEU A 140 -7.98 18.77 3.94
N VAL A 141 -8.04 18.56 5.26
CA VAL A 141 -7.62 17.30 5.89
C VAL A 141 -8.50 16.15 5.40
N VAL A 142 -9.83 16.31 5.44
CA VAL A 142 -10.79 15.32 4.93
C VAL A 142 -10.55 15.03 3.45
N ALA A 143 -10.38 16.06 2.62
CA ALA A 143 -10.09 15.87 1.20
C ALA A 143 -8.78 15.09 0.98
N SER A 144 -7.72 15.38 1.74
CA SER A 144 -6.44 14.69 1.65
C SER A 144 -6.55 13.20 1.97
N PHE A 145 -7.36 12.86 2.99
CA PHE A 145 -7.66 11.48 3.39
C PHE A 145 -8.46 10.74 2.31
N LEU A 146 -9.46 11.40 1.72
CA LEU A 146 -10.24 10.86 0.61
C LEU A 146 -9.37 10.59 -0.62
N VAL A 147 -8.45 11.51 -0.97
CA VAL A 147 -7.51 11.31 -2.08
C VAL A 147 -6.63 10.08 -1.84
N TRP A 148 -6.16 9.89 -0.60
CA TRP A 148 -5.40 8.70 -0.25
C TRP A 148 -6.22 7.42 -0.42
N ILE A 149 -7.34 7.28 0.31
CA ILE A 149 -8.11 6.03 0.32
C ILE A 149 -8.65 5.70 -1.08
N LEU A 150 -9.31 6.67 -1.72
CA LEU A 150 -9.95 6.44 -3.00
C LEU A 150 -8.89 6.28 -4.11
N GLY A 151 -7.84 7.10 -4.10
CA GLY A 151 -6.80 6.99 -5.12
C GLY A 151 -5.99 5.69 -4.99
N TRP A 152 -5.78 5.18 -3.78
CA TRP A 152 -5.13 3.90 -3.56
C TRP A 152 -6.02 2.75 -4.04
N LEU A 153 -7.29 2.72 -3.61
CA LEU A 153 -8.24 1.67 -3.97
C LEU A 153 -8.50 1.65 -5.48
N ILE A 154 -8.87 2.80 -6.05
CA ILE A 154 -9.21 2.92 -7.46
C ILE A 154 -7.96 2.72 -8.33
N GLY A 155 -6.86 3.38 -7.99
CA GLY A 155 -5.61 3.32 -8.75
C GLY A 155 -5.02 1.92 -8.79
N LEU A 156 -4.93 1.24 -7.64
CA LEU A 156 -4.42 -0.13 -7.57
C LEU A 156 -5.28 -1.09 -8.39
N LEU A 157 -6.60 -1.02 -8.29
CA LEU A 157 -7.50 -1.91 -9.04
C LEU A 157 -7.44 -1.64 -10.55
N ILE A 158 -7.42 -0.37 -10.98
CA ILE A 158 -7.24 -0.03 -12.40
C ILE A 158 -5.93 -0.62 -12.94
N LEU A 159 -4.83 -0.47 -12.20
CA LEU A 159 -3.54 -1.02 -12.60
C LEU A 159 -3.52 -2.55 -12.57
N ALA A 160 -4.14 -3.20 -11.58
CA ALA A 160 -4.20 -4.66 -11.48
C ALA A 160 -5.03 -5.29 -12.60
N PHE A 161 -6.22 -4.75 -12.89
CA PHE A 161 -7.01 -5.17 -14.05
C PHE A 161 -6.31 -4.81 -15.36
N GLY A 162 -5.61 -3.67 -15.42
CA GLY A 162 -4.75 -3.30 -16.52
C GLY A 162 -3.64 -4.32 -16.78
N ALA A 163 -2.99 -4.81 -15.73
CA ALA A 163 -1.97 -5.85 -15.80
C ALA A 163 -2.52 -7.18 -16.31
N TRP A 164 -3.71 -7.58 -15.85
CA TRP A 164 -4.40 -8.75 -16.38
C TRP A 164 -4.78 -8.59 -17.86
N ARG A 165 -5.38 -7.46 -18.25
CA ARG A 165 -5.73 -7.15 -19.65
C ARG A 165 -4.50 -7.03 -20.55
N ALA A 166 -3.37 -6.61 -19.97
CA ALA A 166 -2.06 -6.61 -20.61
C ALA A 166 -1.40 -7.99 -20.62
N ARG A 167 -2.04 -9.05 -20.09
CA ARG A 167 -1.50 -10.42 -19.98
C ARG A 167 -0.17 -10.50 -19.22
N LEU A 168 0.00 -9.64 -18.21
CA LEU A 168 1.15 -9.68 -17.30
C LEU A 168 0.88 -10.62 -16.11
N VAL A 169 -0.39 -10.74 -15.72
CA VAL A 169 -0.84 -11.60 -14.62
C VAL A 169 -2.14 -12.33 -15.00
N SER A 170 -2.46 -13.38 -14.25
CA SER A 170 -3.74 -14.11 -14.32
C SER A 170 -4.87 -13.35 -13.61
N LEU A 171 -6.11 -13.66 -13.98
CA LEU A 171 -7.31 -12.98 -13.47
C LEU A 171 -7.49 -13.08 -11.94
N TRP A 172 -6.97 -14.12 -11.30
CA TRP A 172 -7.08 -14.25 -9.83
C TRP A 172 -6.42 -13.09 -9.08
N VAL A 173 -5.37 -12.46 -9.64
CA VAL A 173 -4.63 -11.37 -8.98
C VAL A 173 -5.51 -10.14 -8.73
N PRO A 174 -6.13 -9.51 -9.75
CA PRO A 174 -7.05 -8.41 -9.50
C PRO A 174 -8.28 -8.83 -8.68
N LEU A 175 -8.80 -10.05 -8.84
CA LEU A 175 -9.95 -10.51 -8.05
C LEU A 175 -9.63 -10.62 -6.55
N VAL A 176 -8.46 -11.14 -6.19
CA VAL A 176 -8.00 -11.22 -4.80
C VAL A 176 -7.79 -9.83 -4.20
N LEU A 177 -7.21 -8.89 -4.96
CA LEU A 177 -7.08 -7.49 -4.52
C LEU A 177 -8.44 -6.82 -4.34
N THR A 178 -9.39 -7.02 -5.27
CA THR A 178 -10.76 -6.52 -5.12
C THR A 178 -11.43 -7.12 -3.89
N ALA A 179 -11.32 -8.43 -3.68
CA ALA A 179 -11.88 -9.09 -2.50
C ALA A 179 -11.29 -8.54 -1.20
N GLY A 180 -9.97 -8.33 -1.16
CA GLY A 180 -9.30 -7.71 -0.02
C GLY A 180 -9.81 -6.29 0.26
N MET A 181 -9.96 -5.45 -0.78
CA MET A 181 -10.47 -4.08 -0.64
C MET A 181 -11.94 -4.03 -0.21
N VAL A 182 -12.79 -4.89 -0.77
CA VAL A 182 -14.19 -4.98 -0.36
C VAL A 182 -14.28 -5.45 1.08
N LEU A 183 -13.54 -6.52 1.44
CA LEU A 183 -13.51 -7.03 2.81
C LEU A 183 -13.00 -5.95 3.78
N GLU A 184 -11.97 -5.20 3.42
CA GLU A 184 -11.45 -4.10 4.25
C GLU A 184 -12.52 -3.06 4.56
N ALA A 185 -13.37 -2.73 3.58
CA ALA A 185 -14.41 -1.72 3.71
C ALA A 185 -15.64 -2.18 4.50
N VAL A 186 -15.98 -3.48 4.45
CA VAL A 186 -17.22 -4.00 5.05
C VAL A 186 -17.02 -4.81 6.32
N SER A 187 -15.76 -5.08 6.70
CA SER A 187 -15.43 -5.90 7.86
C SER A 187 -14.64 -5.15 8.91
N SER A 188 -14.79 -5.67 10.12
CA SER A 188 -14.33 -5.09 11.36
C SER A 188 -13.81 -6.23 12.25
N GLY A 189 -12.90 -5.91 13.18
CA GLY A 189 -12.23 -6.90 14.03
C GLY A 189 -11.06 -7.68 13.42
N LEU A 190 -10.30 -8.36 14.29
CA LEU A 190 -8.99 -8.95 13.98
C LEU A 190 -9.02 -9.99 12.84
N ALA A 191 -9.88 -11.01 12.94
CA ALA A 191 -9.82 -12.14 12.00
C ALA A 191 -10.07 -11.73 10.53
N PRO A 192 -11.11 -10.93 10.19
CA PRO A 192 -11.26 -10.39 8.84
C PRO A 192 -10.06 -9.56 8.37
N LYS A 193 -9.44 -8.77 9.26
CA LYS A 193 -8.28 -7.92 8.90
C LYS A 193 -7.00 -8.71 8.66
N LEU A 194 -6.84 -9.86 9.33
CA LEU A 194 -5.79 -10.83 8.97
C LEU A 194 -6.05 -11.43 7.57
N VAL A 195 -7.30 -11.71 7.22
CA VAL A 195 -7.66 -12.17 5.87
C VAL A 195 -7.38 -11.09 4.83
N VAL A 196 -7.77 -9.83 5.07
CA VAL A 196 -7.44 -8.70 4.19
C VAL A 196 -5.93 -8.63 3.98
N SER A 197 -5.14 -8.69 5.05
CA SER A 197 -3.68 -8.65 5.01
C SER A 197 -3.12 -9.77 4.13
N ALA A 198 -3.62 -11.00 4.27
CA ALA A 198 -3.22 -12.14 3.44
C ALA A 198 -3.60 -11.96 1.95
N LEU A 199 -4.81 -11.45 1.66
CA LEU A 199 -5.27 -11.18 0.30
C LEU A 199 -4.43 -10.08 -0.36
N MET A 200 -4.14 -8.99 0.36
CA MET A 200 -3.27 -7.91 -0.12
C MET A 200 -1.86 -8.42 -0.43
N ALA A 201 -1.27 -9.23 0.45
CA ALA A 201 0.05 -9.83 0.21
C ALA A 201 0.03 -10.72 -1.04
N ALA A 202 -0.97 -11.62 -1.14
CA ALA A 202 -1.11 -12.53 -2.27
C ALA A 202 -1.29 -11.79 -3.60
N GLY A 203 -2.12 -10.74 -3.61
CA GLY A 203 -2.37 -9.90 -4.78
C GLY A 203 -1.12 -9.13 -5.22
N LEU A 204 -0.43 -8.45 -4.31
CA LEU A 204 0.78 -7.68 -4.62
C LEU A 204 1.94 -8.59 -5.03
N VAL A 205 2.12 -9.76 -4.40
CA VAL A 205 3.08 -10.78 -4.85
C VAL A 205 2.69 -11.33 -6.22
N GLY A 206 1.40 -11.49 -6.52
CA GLY A 206 0.89 -11.82 -7.84
C GLY A 206 1.30 -10.80 -8.91
N LEU A 207 1.13 -9.50 -8.62
CA LEU A 207 1.61 -8.41 -9.48
C LEU A 207 3.13 -8.45 -9.67
N ALA A 208 3.88 -8.68 -8.60
CA ALA A 208 5.33 -8.79 -8.64
C ALA A 208 5.81 -9.89 -9.60
N ARG A 209 5.12 -11.05 -9.63
CA ARG A 209 5.43 -12.13 -10.58
C ARG A 209 5.26 -11.70 -12.03
N GLY A 210 4.25 -10.89 -12.34
CA GLY A 210 4.00 -10.36 -13.68
C GLY A 210 5.02 -9.31 -14.15
N LEU A 211 5.80 -8.74 -13.23
CA LEU A 211 6.87 -7.78 -13.55
C LEU A 211 8.22 -8.45 -13.84
N ARG A 212 8.37 -9.75 -13.54
CA ARG A 212 9.63 -10.46 -13.78
C ARG A 212 9.87 -10.61 -15.29
N PRO A 213 11.12 -10.43 -15.77
CA PRO A 213 11.44 -10.67 -17.18
C PRO A 213 11.12 -12.12 -17.55
N SER A 214 10.50 -12.34 -18.72
CA SER A 214 10.40 -13.68 -19.29
C SER A 214 11.81 -14.26 -19.40
N ARG A 215 12.08 -15.41 -18.77
CA ARG A 215 13.30 -16.16 -19.08
C ARG A 215 13.25 -16.46 -20.57
N VAL A 216 14.21 -15.92 -21.31
CA VAL A 216 14.49 -16.42 -22.66
C VAL A 216 15.04 -17.81 -22.43
N GLU A 217 14.26 -18.84 -22.75
CA GLU A 217 14.80 -20.19 -22.84
C GLU A 217 15.93 -20.12 -23.87
N SER A 218 17.17 -20.27 -23.39
CA SER A 218 18.29 -20.50 -24.26
C SER A 218 18.01 -21.83 -24.94
N VAL A 219 17.50 -21.77 -26.17
CA VAL A 219 17.45 -22.94 -27.05
C VAL A 219 18.88 -23.46 -27.09
N SER A 220 19.12 -24.60 -26.45
CA SER A 220 20.39 -25.30 -26.62
C SER A 220 20.47 -25.61 -28.11
N VAL A 221 21.31 -24.88 -28.82
CA VAL A 221 21.76 -25.30 -30.15
C VAL A 221 22.64 -26.52 -29.88
N ALA A 222 22.00 -27.67 -29.65
CA ALA A 222 22.63 -28.97 -29.70
C ALA A 222 22.89 -29.22 -31.19
N GLY A 223 23.99 -28.65 -31.66
CA GLY A 223 24.48 -28.79 -33.01
C GLY A 223 25.74 -29.66 -33.01
N ARG A 224 25.57 -30.82 -33.64
CA ARG A 224 26.57 -31.63 -34.38
C ARG A 224 27.43 -32.59 -33.59
#